data_AF-A0A811Y474-F1
#
_entry.id   AF-A0A811Y474-F1
#
_cell.length_a   1.000
_cell.length_b   1.000
_cell.length_c   1.000
_cell.angle_alpha   90.00
_cell.angle_beta   90.00
_cell.angle_gamma   90.00
#
_symmetry.space_group_name_H-M   'P 1'
#
loop_
_entity.id
_entity.type
_entity.pdbx_description
1 polymer ?
#
loop_
_entity_poly.entity_id
_entity_poly.type
_entity_poly.pdbx_seq_one_letter_code
_entity_poly.pdbx_strand_id
1 'polypeptide(L)'
;MGKFIGHLYPGLYLFSYGLYQAAVVSKAMIVSDSLLYLSCPPRNKGRWARLWRISYGGLLKMVTGSILTVYVVFCLDDRMVLMDKKYPPRFLYPKEWQHLTMFILLTLNGCVDVMSRNLLPQRCVLLEKGTLVLTFYVLLLLLVSHVQDTTGIELQIHYLLILVVFLLMLVLTIELWTPDTFQLLLIEAFLFLMMGSWLMQAGFVLYRPVTGYPWQDDDISDIMFVTTFFCWHVMINALCLLGIYGLSALWHRCHCPSLKLMGSKEAPYHKGTVGPLYKLLQEVEQSEKDEQALLLSKSSS
;
A
#
# COMPACT_ATOMS: atom_id res chain seq x y z
N MET A 1 18.53 4.81 21.43
CA MET A 1 17.98 6.17 21.13
C MET A 1 16.45 6.14 21.07
N GLY A 2 15.82 5.85 22.22
CA GLY A 2 14.39 6.08 22.43
C GLY A 2 14.16 7.53 22.83
N LYS A 3 13.79 8.39 21.88
CA LYS A 3 13.38 9.78 22.12
C LYS A 3 12.10 10.06 21.35
N PHE A 4 11.34 11.08 21.76
CA PHE A 4 10.09 11.53 21.13
C PHE A 4 10.17 11.58 19.58
N ILE A 5 11.21 12.22 19.04
CA ILE A 5 11.41 12.38 17.60
C ILE A 5 11.63 11.04 16.89
N GLY A 6 12.30 10.09 17.55
CA GLY A 6 12.56 8.75 17.03
C GLY A 6 11.29 7.92 16.85
N HIS A 7 10.19 8.28 17.53
CA HIS A 7 8.88 7.63 17.38
C HIS A 7 7.97 8.41 16.43
N LEU A 8 7.93 9.74 16.60
CA LEU A 8 7.05 10.62 15.82
C LEU A 8 7.40 10.63 14.33
N TYR A 9 8.67 10.79 13.96
CA TYR A 9 9.04 10.94 12.55
C TYR A 9 8.83 9.67 11.73
N PRO A 10 9.27 8.47 12.17
CA PRO A 10 8.92 7.22 11.48
C PRO A 10 7.41 6.98 11.47
N GLY A 11 6.71 7.32 12.55
CA GLY A 11 5.25 7.22 12.62
C GLY A 11 4.54 8.06 11.56
N LEU A 12 4.93 9.33 11.41
CA LEU A 12 4.40 10.23 10.37
C LEU A 12 4.68 9.71 8.96
N TYR A 13 5.89 9.22 8.69
CA TYR A 13 6.26 8.66 7.40
C TYR A 13 5.38 7.46 7.04
N LEU A 14 5.24 6.50 7.94
CA LEU A 14 4.44 5.28 7.74
C LEU A 14 2.95 5.60 7.60
N PHE A 15 2.43 6.52 8.42
CA PHE A 15 1.04 6.97 8.33
C PHE A 15 0.75 7.65 6.99
N SER A 16 1.63 8.56 6.55
CA SER A 16 1.50 9.24 5.25
C SER A 16 1.57 8.25 4.09
N TYR A 17 2.46 7.25 4.18
CA TYR A 17 2.55 6.17 3.20
C TYR A 17 1.26 5.33 3.17
N GLY A 18 0.70 4.97 4.33
CA GLY A 18 -0.57 4.27 4.44
C GLY A 18 -1.74 5.04 3.81
N LEU A 19 -1.83 6.35 4.06
CA LEU A 19 -2.85 7.22 3.43
C LEU A 19 -2.71 7.26 1.91
N TYR A 20 -1.47 7.39 1.42
CA TYR A 20 -1.18 7.37 -0.01
C TYR A 20 -1.60 6.05 -0.65
N GLN A 21 -1.22 4.91 -0.05
CA GLN A 21 -1.60 3.59 -0.55
C GLN A 21 -3.11 3.39 -0.53
N ALA A 22 -3.78 3.78 0.56
CA ALA A 22 -5.24 3.71 0.66
C ALA A 22 -5.94 4.48 -0.48
N ALA A 23 -5.46 5.68 -0.83
CA ALA A 23 -6.02 6.47 -1.92
C ALA A 23 -5.74 5.85 -3.30
N VAL A 24 -4.55 5.28 -3.52
CA VAL A 24 -4.20 4.59 -4.76
C VAL A 24 -5.05 3.33 -4.96
N VAL A 25 -5.14 2.49 -3.92
CA VAL A 25 -5.93 1.26 -3.93
C VAL A 25 -7.40 1.56 -4.13
N SER A 26 -7.96 2.54 -3.42
CA SER A 26 -9.36 2.95 -3.56
C SER A 26 -9.69 3.38 -5.00
N LYS A 27 -8.83 4.20 -5.62
CA LYS A 27 -9.00 4.61 -7.02
C LYS A 27 -8.88 3.43 -7.97
N ALA A 28 -7.92 2.53 -7.75
CA ALA A 28 -7.73 1.34 -8.56
C ALA A 28 -8.98 0.44 -8.51
N MET A 29 -9.54 0.20 -7.31
CA MET A 29 -10.77 -0.57 -7.14
C MET A 29 -11.94 0.05 -7.89
N ILE A 30 -12.19 1.35 -7.74
CA ILE A 30 -13.28 2.05 -8.41
C ILE A 30 -13.13 1.99 -9.94
N VAL A 31 -11.91 2.17 -10.45
CA VAL A 31 -11.62 2.09 -11.89
C VAL A 31 -11.77 0.67 -12.39
N SER A 32 -11.28 -0.34 -11.68
CA SER A 32 -11.44 -1.75 -12.04
C SER A 32 -12.90 -2.19 -12.05
N ASP A 33 -13.69 -1.78 -11.07
CA ASP A 33 -15.14 -1.99 -11.04
C ASP A 33 -15.84 -1.26 -12.20
N SER A 34 -15.35 -0.07 -12.58
CA SER A 34 -15.87 0.69 -13.71
C SER A 34 -15.45 0.12 -15.07
N LEU A 35 -14.26 -0.49 -15.17
CA LEU A 35 -13.74 -1.13 -16.39
C LEU A 35 -14.45 -2.46 -16.69
N LEU A 36 -14.98 -3.16 -15.67
CA LEU A 36 -15.96 -4.24 -15.86
C LEU A 36 -17.24 -3.75 -16.53
N TYR A 37 -17.49 -2.43 -16.58
CA TYR A 37 -18.61 -1.80 -17.27
C TYR A 37 -18.22 -0.95 -18.51
N LEU A 38 -16.93 -0.67 -18.73
CA LEU A 38 -16.46 0.14 -19.86
C LEU A 38 -15.05 -0.29 -20.30
N SER A 39 -14.94 -0.95 -21.45
CA SER A 39 -13.63 -1.24 -22.07
C SER A 39 -13.08 0.02 -22.74
N CYS A 40 -12.14 0.73 -22.08
CA CYS A 40 -11.33 1.76 -22.73
C CYS A 40 -9.83 1.61 -22.36
N PRO A 41 -8.92 1.71 -23.34
CA PRO A 41 -7.50 1.48 -23.14
C PRO A 41 -6.80 2.68 -22.47
N PRO A 42 -5.69 2.46 -21.75
CA PRO A 42 -4.96 3.54 -21.09
C PRO A 42 -4.23 4.45 -22.08
N ARG A 43 -4.42 5.76 -21.87
CA ARG A 43 -3.81 6.86 -22.61
C ARG A 43 -2.28 6.87 -22.45
N ASN A 44 -1.60 6.80 -23.58
CA ASN A 44 -0.14 6.82 -23.73
C ASN A 44 0.50 8.04 -23.03
N LYS A 45 1.42 7.82 -22.07
CA LYS A 45 2.21 8.87 -21.42
C LYS A 45 3.62 8.90 -22.03
N GLY A 46 3.93 10.00 -22.73
CA GLY A 46 5.15 10.18 -23.52
C GLY A 46 6.46 10.29 -22.73
N ARG A 47 7.56 10.46 -23.48
CA ARG A 47 8.98 10.52 -23.06
C ARG A 47 9.28 11.35 -21.78
N TRP A 48 8.49 12.39 -21.48
CA TRP A 48 8.65 13.23 -20.28
C TRP A 48 8.21 12.56 -18.97
N ALA A 49 7.29 11.58 -19.02
CA ALA A 49 6.92 10.75 -17.87
C ALA A 49 8.03 9.75 -17.49
N ARG A 50 8.95 9.48 -18.42
CA ARG A 50 10.12 8.62 -18.20
C ARG A 50 11.25 9.35 -17.48
N LEU A 51 11.40 10.66 -17.70
CA LEU A 51 12.45 11.48 -17.10
C LEU A 51 12.11 11.91 -15.66
N TRP A 52 10.83 12.08 -15.35
CA TRP A 52 10.32 12.27 -13.97
C TRP A 52 10.20 10.95 -13.17
N ARG A 53 10.65 9.83 -13.74
CA ARG A 53 10.52 8.48 -13.16
C ARG A 53 11.60 8.16 -12.12
N ILE A 54 12.15 9.18 -11.48
CA ILE A 54 13.00 8.98 -10.30
C ILE A 54 12.12 8.34 -9.23
N SER A 55 12.61 7.27 -8.59
CA SER A 55 11.96 6.68 -7.43
C SER A 55 12.10 7.65 -6.26
N TYR A 56 11.26 8.69 -6.21
CA TYR A 56 11.28 9.68 -5.12
C TYR A 56 11.17 8.98 -3.76
N GLY A 57 10.34 7.94 -3.66
CA GLY A 57 10.26 7.09 -2.47
C GLY A 57 11.56 6.35 -2.15
N GLY A 58 12.23 5.77 -3.15
CA GLY A 58 13.51 5.07 -2.95
C GLY A 58 14.64 6.02 -2.53
N LEU A 59 14.75 7.18 -3.19
CA LEU A 59 15.71 8.22 -2.82
C LEU A 59 15.44 8.75 -1.40
N LEU A 60 14.18 8.98 -1.05
CA LEU A 60 13.81 9.43 0.28
C LEU A 60 14.24 8.42 1.34
N LYS A 61 13.93 7.13 1.16
CA LYS A 61 14.40 6.05 2.06
C LYS A 61 15.93 6.03 2.18
N MET A 62 16.63 6.08 1.04
CA MET A 62 18.09 6.04 0.99
C MET A 62 18.72 7.22 1.74
N VAL A 63 18.28 8.44 1.47
CA VAL A 63 18.79 9.67 2.08
C VAL A 63 18.44 9.70 3.58
N THR A 64 17.19 9.43 3.94
CA THR A 64 16.76 9.38 5.35
C THR A 64 17.52 8.33 6.14
N GLY A 65 17.64 7.11 5.62
CA GLY A 65 18.41 6.04 6.27
C GLY A 65 19.88 6.40 6.43
N SER A 66 20.51 7.00 5.42
CA SER A 66 21.91 7.42 5.47
C SER A 66 22.14 8.50 6.51
N ILE A 67 21.29 9.54 6.54
CA ILE A 67 21.36 10.63 7.52
C ILE A 67 21.19 10.09 8.95
N LEU A 68 20.23 9.19 9.18
CA LEU A 68 20.00 8.60 10.51
C LEU A 68 21.14 7.68 10.94
N THR A 69 21.73 6.93 10.01
CA THR A 69 22.92 6.10 10.26
C THR A 69 24.09 6.97 10.69
N VAL A 70 24.38 8.05 9.94
CA VAL A 70 25.41 9.04 10.29
C VAL A 70 25.10 9.64 11.66
N TYR A 71 23.87 10.12 11.88
CA TYR A 71 23.47 10.71 13.16
C TYR A 71 23.75 9.76 14.34
N VAL A 72 23.36 8.50 14.25
CA VAL A 72 23.56 7.52 15.32
C VAL A 72 25.03 7.22 15.58
N VAL A 73 25.86 7.20 14.55
CA VAL A 73 27.32 7.00 14.71
C VAL A 73 28.00 8.23 15.32
N PHE A 74 27.61 9.44 14.91
CA PHE A 74 28.26 10.68 15.33
C PHE A 74 27.73 11.26 16.66
N CYS A 75 26.47 11.01 17.03
CA CYS A 75 25.88 11.51 18.28
C CYS A 75 26.15 10.61 19.49
N LEU A 76 26.94 9.55 19.33
CA LEU A 76 27.47 8.79 20.46
C LEU A 76 28.87 9.31 20.79
N ASP A 77 28.96 10.03 21.91
CA ASP A 77 30.19 10.67 22.40
C ASP A 77 31.40 9.70 22.49
N ASP A 78 31.13 8.39 22.59
CA ASP A 78 32.14 7.35 22.77
C ASP A 78 32.41 6.48 21.53
N ARG A 79 32.10 6.95 20.30
CA ARG A 79 32.37 6.26 19.02
C ARG A 79 31.92 4.78 18.99
N MET A 80 30.61 4.48 19.06
CA MET A 80 30.03 3.13 18.79
C MET A 80 30.95 1.94 19.17
N VAL A 81 31.52 1.95 20.38
CA VAL A 81 32.44 0.88 20.79
C VAL A 81 31.61 -0.36 21.09
N LEU A 82 31.90 -1.47 20.42
CA LEU A 82 31.17 -2.72 20.59
C LEU A 82 31.45 -3.36 21.97
N MET A 83 32.72 -3.39 22.36
CA MET A 83 33.22 -3.87 23.65
C MET A 83 34.45 -3.06 24.03
N ASP A 84 34.52 -2.62 25.29
CA ASP A 84 35.70 -1.96 25.84
C ASP A 84 36.35 -2.86 26.90
N LYS A 85 37.67 -3.02 26.80
CA LYS A 85 38.50 -3.79 27.74
C LYS A 85 38.51 -3.21 29.17
N LYS A 86 38.06 -1.96 29.35
CA LYS A 86 37.93 -1.30 30.67
C LYS A 86 36.72 -1.79 31.47
N TYR A 87 35.72 -2.38 30.83
CA TYR A 87 34.50 -2.88 31.47
C TYR A 87 34.48 -4.41 31.49
N PRO A 88 33.67 -5.04 32.37
CA PRO A 88 33.42 -6.48 32.29
C PRO A 88 32.92 -6.85 30.88
N PRO A 89 33.17 -8.09 30.40
CA PRO A 89 32.86 -8.51 29.04
C PRO A 89 31.35 -8.44 28.78
N ARG A 90 30.89 -7.32 28.22
CA ARG A 90 29.51 -7.05 27.84
C ARG A 90 29.47 -6.16 26.61
N PHE A 91 28.42 -6.30 25.81
CA PHE A 91 28.17 -5.40 24.68
C PHE A 91 27.69 -4.04 25.21
N LEU A 92 28.27 -2.97 24.67
CA LEU A 92 27.88 -1.61 25.03
C LEU A 92 26.84 -1.08 24.01
N TYR A 93 25.91 -0.25 24.50
CA TYR A 93 24.90 0.44 23.68
C TYR A 93 24.02 -0.48 22.79
N PRO A 94 23.44 -1.58 23.31
CA PRO A 94 22.69 -2.55 22.49
C PRO A 94 21.50 -1.92 21.74
N LYS A 95 20.78 -0.97 22.35
CA LYS A 95 19.65 -0.28 21.70
C LYS A 95 20.10 0.59 20.53
N GLU A 96 21.27 1.21 20.63
CA GLU A 96 21.87 2.02 19.58
C GLU A 96 22.29 1.16 18.40
N TRP A 97 22.88 -0.02 18.64
CA TRP A 97 23.21 -0.99 17.60
C TRP A 97 21.97 -1.52 16.87
N GLN A 98 20.86 -1.75 17.60
CA GLN A 98 19.58 -2.14 17.00
C GLN A 98 19.04 -1.03 16.07
N HIS A 99 19.05 0.24 16.51
CA HIS A 99 18.63 1.35 15.64
C HIS A 99 19.57 1.56 14.44
N LEU A 100 20.89 1.41 14.63
CA LEU A 100 21.85 1.46 13.54
C LEU A 100 21.51 0.43 12.47
N THR A 101 21.21 -0.81 12.90
CA THR A 101 20.78 -1.90 12.00
C THR A 101 19.50 -1.53 11.26
N MET A 102 18.51 -0.96 11.95
CA MET A 102 17.26 -0.48 11.34
C MET A 102 17.51 0.60 10.26
N PHE A 103 18.40 1.55 10.52
CA PHE A 103 18.71 2.64 9.58
C PHE A 103 19.53 2.17 8.36
N ILE A 104 20.44 1.21 8.57
CA ILE A 104 21.15 0.55 7.47
C ILE A 104 20.16 -0.19 6.57
N LEU A 105 19.21 -0.95 7.14
CA LEU A 105 18.18 -1.65 6.36
C LEU A 105 17.30 -0.69 5.56
N LEU A 106 16.90 0.43 6.15
CA LEU A 106 16.15 1.48 5.44
C LEU A 106 16.93 2.03 4.25
N THR A 107 18.25 2.24 4.44
CA THR A 107 19.15 2.69 3.37
C THR A 107 19.23 1.66 2.25
N LEU A 108 19.48 0.40 2.58
CA LEU A 108 19.57 -0.70 1.62
C LEU A 108 18.27 -0.90 0.84
N ASN A 109 17.12 -0.81 1.51
CA ASN A 109 15.80 -0.84 0.86
C ASN A 109 15.64 0.31 -0.14
N GLY A 110 16.04 1.54 0.24
CA GLY A 110 16.08 2.68 -0.66
C GLY A 110 17.01 2.47 -1.87
N CYS A 111 18.21 1.93 -1.65
CA CYS A 111 19.15 1.60 -2.72
C CYS A 111 18.57 0.60 -3.72
N VAL A 112 17.91 -0.46 -3.23
CA VAL A 112 17.25 -1.45 -4.08
C VAL A 112 16.12 -0.83 -4.90
N ASP A 113 15.27 0.01 -4.28
CA ASP A 113 14.20 0.73 -4.98
C ASP A 113 14.74 1.64 -6.10
N VAL A 114 15.85 2.32 -5.85
CA VAL A 114 16.51 3.20 -6.83
C VAL A 114 17.14 2.37 -7.95
N MET A 115 17.88 1.32 -7.59
CA MET A 115 18.57 0.43 -8.53
C MET A 115 17.58 -0.27 -9.47
N SER A 116 16.52 -0.86 -8.92
CA SER A 116 15.48 -1.53 -9.69
C SER A 116 14.80 -0.59 -10.70
N ARG A 117 14.47 0.65 -10.30
CA ARG A 117 13.64 1.54 -11.13
C ARG A 117 14.42 2.41 -12.11
N ASN A 118 15.68 2.72 -11.80
CA ASN A 118 16.49 3.71 -12.53
C ASN A 118 17.77 3.12 -13.15
N LEU A 119 18.43 2.15 -12.50
CA LEU A 119 19.75 1.67 -12.93
C LEU A 119 19.67 0.39 -13.76
N LEU A 120 18.74 -0.51 -13.45
CA LEU A 120 18.57 -1.74 -14.20
C LEU A 120 17.84 -1.51 -15.55
N PRO A 121 18.22 -2.24 -16.62
CA PRO A 121 17.55 -2.16 -17.92
C PRO A 121 16.04 -2.49 -17.85
N GLN A 122 15.66 -3.36 -16.91
CA GLN A 122 14.28 -3.73 -16.62
C GLN A 122 14.02 -3.66 -15.11
N ARG A 123 12.83 -3.16 -14.75
CA ARG A 123 12.41 -3.05 -13.35
C ARG A 123 12.23 -4.44 -12.74
N CYS A 124 12.89 -4.68 -11.61
CA CYS A 124 12.79 -5.94 -10.87
C CYS A 124 11.87 -5.78 -9.66
N VAL A 125 10.56 -5.96 -9.88
CA VAL A 125 9.53 -5.81 -8.83
C VAL A 125 9.72 -6.82 -7.70
N LEU A 126 10.17 -8.04 -8.03
CA LEU A 126 10.46 -9.09 -7.05
C LEU A 126 11.54 -8.65 -6.05
N LEU A 127 12.60 -7.98 -6.53
CA LEU A 127 13.68 -7.50 -5.66
C LEU A 127 13.21 -6.36 -4.75
N GLU A 128 12.37 -5.44 -5.26
CA GLU A 128 11.75 -4.36 -4.47
C GLU A 128 10.89 -4.94 -3.33
N LYS A 129 9.94 -5.83 -3.65
CA LYS A 129 9.05 -6.46 -2.67
C LYS A 129 9.82 -7.39 -1.72
N GLY A 130 10.77 -8.17 -2.22
CA GLY A 130 11.59 -9.08 -1.40
C GLY A 130 12.45 -8.34 -0.38
N THR A 131 13.04 -7.21 -0.76
CA THR A 131 13.84 -6.38 0.17
C THR A 131 12.94 -5.69 1.21
N LEU A 132 11.74 -5.26 0.82
CA LEU A 132 10.76 -4.74 1.76
C LEU A 132 10.36 -5.79 2.80
N VAL A 133 10.02 -7.02 2.37
CA VAL A 133 9.68 -8.14 3.25
C VAL A 133 10.84 -8.43 4.21
N LEU A 134 12.06 -8.57 3.69
CA LEU A 134 13.25 -8.79 4.51
C LEU A 134 13.44 -7.68 5.57
N THR A 135 13.19 -6.42 5.20
CA THR A 135 13.26 -5.29 6.13
C THR A 135 12.30 -5.48 7.31
N PHE A 136 11.07 -5.93 7.06
CA PHE A 136 10.08 -6.19 8.11
C PHE A 136 10.39 -7.42 8.96
N TYR A 137 10.98 -8.48 8.38
CA TYR A 137 11.48 -9.62 9.16
C TYR A 137 12.55 -9.19 10.17
N VAL A 138 13.55 -8.44 9.72
CA VAL A 138 14.61 -7.97 10.62
C VAL A 138 14.08 -6.95 11.62
N LEU A 139 13.17 -6.06 11.21
CA LEU A 139 12.51 -5.12 12.12
C LEU A 139 11.78 -5.85 13.26
N LEU A 140 11.04 -6.91 12.93
CA LEU A 140 10.35 -7.73 13.94
C LEU A 140 11.34 -8.38 14.91
N LEU A 141 12.41 -8.99 14.40
CA LEU A 141 13.45 -9.61 15.23
C LEU A 141 14.07 -8.58 16.19
N LEU A 142 14.42 -7.40 15.67
CA LEU A 142 14.96 -6.31 16.47
C LEU A 142 13.96 -5.88 17.55
N LEU A 143 12.68 -5.69 17.20
CA LEU A 143 11.65 -5.24 18.13
C LEU A 143 11.39 -6.26 19.26
N VAL A 144 11.36 -7.56 18.95
CA VAL A 144 11.22 -8.61 19.96
C VAL A 144 12.41 -8.63 20.92
N SER A 145 13.63 -8.42 20.42
CA SER A 145 14.81 -8.29 21.29
C SER A 145 14.87 -6.95 22.04
N HIS A 146 14.25 -5.90 21.50
CA HIS A 146 14.24 -4.55 22.07
C HIS A 146 13.44 -4.45 23.36
N VAL A 147 12.39 -5.26 23.50
CA VAL A 147 11.48 -5.22 24.66
C VAL A 147 11.94 -6.08 25.83
N GLN A 148 13.05 -6.82 25.69
CA GLN A 148 13.49 -7.75 26.75
C GLN A 148 13.91 -7.05 28.05
N ASP A 149 14.28 -5.78 27.97
CA ASP A 149 14.69 -4.96 29.12
C ASP A 149 13.65 -3.90 29.51
N THR A 150 12.43 -3.95 28.96
CA THR A 150 11.36 -2.98 29.24
C THR A 150 10.24 -3.59 30.08
N THR A 151 9.56 -2.76 30.87
CA THR A 151 8.47 -3.15 31.77
C THR A 151 7.28 -2.18 31.65
N GLY A 152 6.16 -2.52 32.29
CA GLY A 152 5.00 -1.63 32.42
C GLY A 152 4.42 -1.14 31.09
N ILE A 153 4.36 0.18 30.93
CA ILE A 153 3.69 0.85 29.81
C ILE A 153 4.52 0.78 28.54
N GLU A 154 5.84 0.96 28.66
CA GLU A 154 6.76 0.82 27.52
C GLU A 154 6.65 -0.58 26.90
N LEU A 155 6.61 -1.61 27.74
CA LEU A 155 6.44 -2.99 27.32
C LEU A 155 5.11 -3.19 26.58
N GLN A 156 3.99 -2.72 27.15
CA GLN A 156 2.67 -2.85 26.54
C GLN A 156 2.57 -2.13 25.18
N ILE A 157 3.12 -0.92 25.08
CA ILE A 157 3.16 -0.15 23.84
C ILE A 157 3.89 -0.90 22.73
N HIS A 158 5.07 -1.44 23.06
CA HIS A 158 5.88 -2.16 22.09
C HIS A 158 5.29 -3.53 21.75
N TYR A 159 4.63 -4.24 22.67
CA TYR A 159 3.92 -5.48 22.32
C TYR A 159 2.81 -5.26 21.30
N LEU A 160 2.02 -4.19 21.44
CA LEU A 160 1.01 -3.82 20.46
C LEU A 160 1.63 -3.44 19.12
N LEU A 161 2.81 -2.80 19.12
CA LEU A 161 3.58 -2.54 17.89
C LEU A 161 4.09 -3.84 17.25
N ILE A 162 4.62 -4.79 18.03
CA ILE A 162 5.07 -6.12 17.58
C ILE A 162 3.92 -6.83 16.86
N LEU A 163 2.72 -6.80 17.43
CA LEU A 163 1.53 -7.39 16.80
C LEU A 163 1.28 -6.82 15.41
N VAL A 164 1.27 -5.49 15.26
CA VAL A 164 1.04 -4.84 13.96
C VAL A 164 2.16 -5.16 12.96
N VAL A 165 3.42 -5.11 13.39
CA VAL A 165 4.59 -5.41 12.55
C VAL A 165 4.57 -6.87 12.10
N PHE A 166 4.19 -7.80 12.98
CA PHE A 166 4.05 -9.21 12.65
C PHE A 166 2.95 -9.43 11.59
N LEU A 167 1.77 -8.86 11.78
CA LEU A 167 0.68 -8.95 10.80
C LEU A 167 1.07 -8.34 9.45
N LEU A 168 1.77 -7.20 9.46
CA LEU A 168 2.23 -6.56 8.23
C LEU A 168 3.28 -7.41 7.51
N MET A 169 4.22 -8.00 8.25
CA MET A 169 5.19 -8.94 7.71
C MET A 169 4.50 -10.14 7.03
N LEU A 170 3.46 -10.71 7.65
CA LEU A 170 2.68 -11.80 7.05
C LEU A 170 2.01 -11.38 5.75
N VAL A 171 1.32 -10.23 5.74
CA VAL A 171 0.66 -9.69 4.54
C VAL A 171 1.67 -9.49 3.41
N LEU A 172 2.80 -8.82 3.69
CA LEU A 172 3.85 -8.60 2.70
C LEU A 172 4.46 -9.92 2.19
N THR A 173 4.58 -10.93 3.05
CA THR A 173 5.06 -12.26 2.65
C THR A 173 4.06 -12.95 1.72
N ILE A 174 2.76 -12.90 2.04
CA ILE A 174 1.71 -13.49 1.20
C ILE A 174 1.68 -12.79 -0.16
N GLU A 175 1.82 -11.47 -0.20
CA GLU A 175 1.88 -10.69 -1.45
C GLU A 175 3.03 -11.10 -2.39
N LEU A 176 4.13 -11.67 -1.89
CA LEU A 176 5.19 -12.20 -2.76
C LEU A 176 4.72 -13.38 -3.61
N TRP A 177 3.82 -14.20 -3.06
CA TRP A 177 3.31 -15.40 -3.72
C TRP A 177 2.02 -15.12 -4.50
N THR A 178 1.16 -14.26 -3.97
CA THR A 178 -0.12 -13.88 -4.58
C THR A 178 -0.18 -12.37 -4.79
N PRO A 179 0.54 -11.84 -5.80
CA PRO A 179 0.47 -10.42 -6.13
C PRO A 179 -0.94 -10.04 -6.59
N ASP A 180 -1.28 -8.77 -6.40
CA ASP A 180 -2.44 -8.09 -7.02
C ASP A 180 -3.84 -8.45 -6.50
N THR A 181 -3.97 -9.04 -5.29
CA THR A 181 -5.29 -9.10 -4.64
C THR A 181 -5.60 -7.79 -3.93
N PHE A 182 -6.72 -7.14 -4.28
CA PHE A 182 -7.14 -5.87 -3.65
C PHE A 182 -7.30 -5.96 -2.14
N GLN A 183 -7.69 -7.14 -1.62
CA GLN A 183 -7.83 -7.38 -0.19
C GLN A 183 -6.49 -7.24 0.54
N LEU A 184 -5.42 -7.87 0.03
CA LEU A 184 -4.09 -7.74 0.65
C LEU A 184 -3.58 -6.30 0.61
N LEU A 185 -3.77 -5.59 -0.51
CA LEU A 185 -3.36 -4.18 -0.62
C LEU A 185 -4.11 -3.25 0.35
N LEU A 186 -5.41 -3.53 0.59
CA LEU A 186 -6.20 -2.77 1.57
C LEU A 186 -5.75 -3.07 3.00
N ILE A 187 -5.47 -4.34 3.32
CA ILE A 187 -4.95 -4.75 4.62
C ILE A 187 -3.53 -4.17 4.83
N GLU A 188 -2.66 -4.19 3.80
CA GLU A 188 -1.34 -3.55 3.80
C GLU A 188 -1.48 -2.08 4.19
N ALA A 189 -2.33 -1.33 3.48
CA ALA A 189 -2.57 0.09 3.75
C ALA A 189 -3.11 0.33 5.18
N PHE A 190 -4.04 -0.50 5.65
CA PHE A 190 -4.56 -0.46 7.02
C PHE A 190 -3.45 -0.66 8.06
N LEU A 191 -2.61 -1.67 7.88
CA LEU A 191 -1.54 -2.01 8.82
C LEU A 191 -0.44 -0.94 8.84
N PHE A 192 -0.14 -0.30 7.71
CA PHE A 192 0.75 0.88 7.69
C PHE A 192 0.16 2.09 8.43
N LEU A 193 -1.15 2.36 8.28
CA LEU A 193 -1.84 3.39 9.07
C LEU A 193 -1.81 3.08 10.56
N MET A 194 -2.09 1.83 10.93
CA MET A 194 -2.00 1.36 12.32
C MET A 194 -0.60 1.52 12.89
N MET A 195 0.42 1.03 12.18
CA MET A 195 1.82 1.11 12.63
C MET A 195 2.28 2.56 12.77
N GLY A 196 1.97 3.41 11.78
CA GLY A 196 2.36 4.80 11.78
C GLY A 196 1.67 5.61 12.89
N SER A 197 0.34 5.49 13.01
CA SER A 197 -0.42 6.21 14.03
C SER A 197 -0.09 5.75 15.45
N TRP A 198 0.15 4.44 15.65
CA TRP A 198 0.56 3.92 16.94
C TRP A 198 1.97 4.37 17.34
N LEU A 199 2.93 4.39 16.40
CA LEU A 199 4.26 4.93 16.66
C LEU A 199 4.23 6.42 17.06
N MET A 200 3.36 7.23 16.44
CA MET A 200 3.17 8.61 16.85
C MET A 200 2.63 8.69 18.29
N GLN A 201 1.59 7.92 18.60
CA GLN A 201 0.99 7.87 19.94
C GLN A 201 2.00 7.39 21.00
N ALA A 202 2.80 6.36 20.69
CA ALA A 202 3.88 5.88 21.53
C ALA A 202 4.88 6.98 21.89
N GLY A 203 5.22 7.85 20.92
CA GLY A 203 6.04 9.03 21.17
C GLY A 203 5.44 9.95 22.24
N PHE A 204 4.15 10.26 22.13
CA PHE A 204 3.47 11.09 23.12
C PHE A 204 3.37 10.41 24.49
N VAL A 205 2.98 9.14 24.56
CA VAL A 205 2.82 8.43 25.83
C VAL A 205 4.16 8.33 26.58
N LEU A 206 5.24 7.97 25.89
CA LEU A 206 6.54 7.73 26.52
C LEU A 206 7.35 8.99 26.84
N TYR A 207 7.17 10.08 26.08
CA TYR A 207 8.08 11.24 26.18
C TYR A 207 7.38 12.58 26.41
N ARG A 208 6.12 12.73 26.01
CA ARG A 208 5.37 14.00 26.10
C ARG A 208 3.88 13.73 26.31
N PRO A 209 3.46 13.28 27.50
CA PRO A 209 2.07 12.95 27.75
C PRO A 209 1.19 14.18 27.53
N VAL A 210 0.16 14.03 26.69
CA VAL A 210 -0.73 15.14 26.30
C VAL A 210 -1.49 15.72 27.50
N THR A 211 -1.75 14.90 28.51
CA THR A 211 -2.41 15.28 29.76
C THR A 211 -1.52 16.09 30.69
N GLY A 212 -0.20 16.13 30.44
CA GLY A 212 0.79 16.73 31.34
C GLY A 212 1.14 15.87 32.57
N TYR A 213 0.44 14.77 32.80
CA TYR A 213 0.71 13.83 33.89
C TYR A 213 1.53 12.64 33.39
N PRO A 214 2.60 12.24 34.12
CA PRO A 214 3.37 11.06 33.75
C PRO A 214 2.56 9.79 34.00
N TRP A 215 2.63 8.87 33.06
CA TRP A 215 2.03 7.56 33.21
C TRP A 215 2.82 6.70 34.21
N GLN A 216 2.14 5.79 34.91
CA GLN A 216 2.73 4.95 35.96
C GLN A 216 2.85 3.49 35.50
N ASP A 217 4.08 2.98 35.47
CA ASP A 217 4.37 1.63 34.95
C ASP A 217 3.73 0.49 35.76
N ASP A 218 3.47 0.72 37.05
CA ASP A 218 2.87 -0.27 37.95
C ASP A 218 1.33 -0.13 38.07
N ASP A 219 0.73 0.89 37.44
CA ASP A 219 -0.72 1.07 37.47
C ASP A 219 -1.41 0.26 36.37
N ILE A 220 -2.20 -0.73 36.79
CA ILE A 220 -2.99 -1.58 35.90
C ILE A 220 -3.96 -0.73 35.06
N SER A 221 -4.52 0.34 35.63
CA SER A 221 -5.43 1.23 34.91
C SER A 221 -4.76 1.87 33.71
N ASP A 222 -3.56 2.42 33.90
CA ASP A 222 -2.76 3.03 32.84
C ASP A 222 -2.45 2.02 31.72
N ILE A 223 -2.03 0.81 32.07
CA ILE A 223 -1.77 -0.28 31.10
C ILE A 223 -3.04 -0.66 30.32
N MET A 224 -4.20 -0.71 30.98
CA MET A 224 -5.48 -0.99 30.32
C MET A 224 -5.88 0.13 29.35
N PHE A 225 -5.62 1.40 29.72
CA PHE A 225 -5.90 2.54 28.85
C PHE A 225 -5.02 2.56 27.60
N VAL A 226 -3.76 2.11 27.67
CA VAL A 226 -2.89 1.94 26.48
C VAL A 226 -3.58 1.05 25.44
N THR A 227 -4.12 -0.09 25.86
CA THR A 227 -4.83 -1.01 24.96
C THR A 227 -6.13 -0.40 24.44
N THR A 228 -6.83 0.38 25.28
CA THR A 228 -8.04 1.10 24.88
C THR A 228 -7.75 2.12 23.78
N PHE A 229 -6.67 2.90 23.90
CA PHE A 229 -6.24 3.81 22.86
C PHE A 229 -5.87 3.07 21.58
N PHE A 230 -5.18 1.94 21.68
CA PHE A 230 -4.88 1.13 20.51
C PHE A 230 -6.16 0.70 19.75
N CYS A 231 -7.21 0.28 20.48
CA CYS A 231 -8.51 -0.02 19.88
C CYS A 231 -9.17 1.21 19.22
N TRP A 232 -9.01 2.40 19.79
CA TRP A 232 -9.49 3.64 19.16
C TRP A 232 -8.75 3.91 17.83
N HIS A 233 -7.44 3.69 17.79
CA HIS A 233 -6.67 3.76 16.55
C HIS A 233 -7.17 2.76 15.50
N VAL A 234 -7.50 1.52 15.88
CA VAL A 234 -8.09 0.52 14.98
C VAL A 234 -9.37 1.06 14.35
N MET A 235 -10.31 1.56 15.16
CA MET A 235 -11.58 2.09 14.66
C MET A 235 -11.38 3.34 13.77
N ILE A 236 -10.56 4.30 14.21
CA ILE A 236 -10.31 5.55 13.48
C ILE A 236 -9.63 5.27 12.14
N ASN A 237 -8.63 4.38 12.10
CA ASN A 237 -7.95 4.04 10.84
C ASN A 237 -8.87 3.27 9.88
N ALA A 238 -9.76 2.40 10.39
CA ALA A 238 -10.76 1.73 9.58
C ALA A 238 -11.77 2.74 8.98
N LEU A 239 -12.25 3.68 9.79
CA LEU A 239 -13.11 4.78 9.32
C LEU A 239 -12.39 5.69 8.32
N CYS A 240 -11.10 5.94 8.52
CA CYS A 240 -10.27 6.71 7.59
C CYS A 240 -10.19 6.02 6.22
N LEU A 241 -9.94 4.71 6.17
CA LEU A 241 -9.96 3.94 4.93
C LEU A 241 -11.32 3.99 4.24
N LEU A 242 -12.41 3.79 5.00
CA LEU A 242 -13.76 3.88 4.46
C LEU A 242 -14.05 5.29 3.90
N GLY A 243 -13.62 6.33 4.61
CA GLY A 243 -13.72 7.72 4.17
C GLY A 243 -12.95 7.98 2.87
N ILE A 244 -11.71 7.52 2.76
CA ILE A 244 -10.89 7.65 1.54
C ILE A 244 -11.55 6.95 0.36
N TYR A 245 -12.06 5.73 0.57
CA TYR A 245 -12.79 4.98 -0.44
C TYR A 245 -14.06 5.72 -0.88
N GLY A 246 -14.88 6.15 0.09
CA GLY A 246 -16.13 6.88 -0.16
C GLY A 246 -15.90 8.20 -0.90
N LEU A 247 -14.91 8.99 -0.48
CA LEU A 247 -14.51 10.23 -1.15
C LEU A 247 -14.00 9.97 -2.57
N SER A 248 -13.21 8.92 -2.77
CA SER A 248 -12.74 8.53 -4.10
C SER A 248 -13.89 8.13 -5.02
N ALA A 249 -14.88 7.41 -4.48
CA ALA A 249 -16.06 6.97 -5.22
C ALA A 249 -16.98 8.16 -5.58
N LEU A 250 -17.22 9.06 -4.63
CA LEU A 250 -17.97 10.30 -4.87
C LEU A 250 -17.26 11.18 -5.90
N TRP A 251 -15.95 11.36 -5.77
CA TRP A 251 -15.15 12.11 -6.73
C TRP A 251 -15.26 11.52 -8.14
N HIS A 252 -15.12 10.20 -8.26
CA HIS A 252 -15.27 9.49 -9.54
C HIS A 252 -16.67 9.66 -10.13
N ARG A 253 -17.74 9.54 -9.32
CA ARG A 253 -19.12 9.77 -9.77
C ARG A 253 -19.38 11.22 -10.23
N CYS A 254 -18.83 12.21 -9.53
CA CYS A 254 -19.03 13.62 -9.86
C CYS A 254 -18.21 14.08 -11.09
N HIS A 255 -16.99 13.55 -11.28
CA HIS A 255 -16.09 13.97 -12.36
C HIS A 255 -16.14 13.07 -13.60
N CYS A 256 -16.66 11.85 -13.48
CA CYS A 256 -17.01 10.98 -14.61
C CYS A 256 -18.53 10.75 -14.63
N PRO A 257 -19.34 11.77 -14.95
CA PRO A 257 -20.75 11.56 -15.25
C PRO A 257 -20.83 10.86 -16.62
N SER A 258 -20.60 9.55 -16.64
CA SER A 258 -20.84 8.73 -17.83
C SER A 258 -22.34 8.71 -18.11
N LEU A 259 -22.78 9.56 -19.05
CA LEU A 259 -23.74 9.24 -20.11
C LEU A 259 -25.09 8.57 -19.74
N LYS A 260 -25.55 8.63 -18.49
CA LYS A 260 -26.89 8.12 -18.12
C LYS A 260 -28.04 9.12 -18.30
N LEU A 261 -27.76 10.36 -18.69
CA LEU A 261 -28.79 11.41 -18.89
C LEU A 261 -28.83 11.96 -20.32
N MET A 262 -28.45 11.16 -21.31
CA MET A 262 -28.68 11.49 -22.73
C MET A 262 -29.15 10.27 -23.55
N GLY A 263 -29.86 9.34 -22.89
CA GLY A 263 -30.56 8.21 -23.51
C GLY A 263 -32.08 8.24 -23.31
N SER A 264 -32.63 9.30 -22.72
CA SER A 264 -34.07 9.50 -22.53
C SER A 264 -34.52 10.86 -23.04
N LYS A 265 -34.11 11.20 -24.26
CA LYS A 265 -34.91 12.09 -25.12
C LYS A 265 -35.32 11.24 -26.32
N GLU A 266 -36.50 10.65 -26.20
CA GLU A 266 -37.26 10.21 -27.37
C GLU A 266 -37.31 11.37 -28.36
N ALA A 267 -36.60 11.20 -29.48
CA ALA A 267 -36.86 11.98 -30.68
C ALA A 267 -37.98 11.25 -31.43
N PRO A 268 -39.12 11.90 -31.70
CA PRO A 268 -40.12 11.36 -32.62
C PRO A 268 -39.63 11.54 -34.07
N TYR A 269 -40.07 10.65 -34.95
CA TYR A 269 -39.85 10.55 -36.41
C TYR A 269 -38.57 9.79 -36.82
N HIS A 270 -38.58 8.82 -37.74
CA HIS A 270 -39.38 8.73 -38.97
C HIS A 270 -39.58 7.27 -39.41
N LYS A 271 -40.79 6.96 -39.91
CA LYS A 271 -41.15 5.75 -40.65
C LYS A 271 -40.19 5.58 -41.85
N GLY A 272 -39.39 4.51 -41.85
CA GLY A 272 -38.46 4.15 -42.93
C GLY A 272 -38.61 2.68 -43.30
N THR A 273 -39.24 2.45 -44.43
CA THR A 273 -39.63 1.21 -45.11
C THR A 273 -38.61 0.06 -45.04
N VAL A 274 -38.85 -0.93 -44.15
CA VAL A 274 -38.32 -2.29 -44.28
C VAL A 274 -39.29 -3.06 -45.16
N GLY A 275 -39.06 -3.08 -46.47
CA GLY A 275 -40.04 -3.56 -47.45
C GLY A 275 -39.53 -4.15 -48.78
N PRO A 276 -38.28 -3.95 -49.22
CA PRO A 276 -37.84 -4.59 -50.49
C PRO A 276 -36.88 -5.77 -50.32
N LEU A 277 -36.09 -5.84 -49.23
CA LEU A 277 -34.93 -6.74 -49.19
C LEU A 277 -35.29 -8.18 -48.83
N TYR A 278 -36.32 -8.37 -47.99
CA TYR A 278 -36.83 -9.70 -47.65
C TYR A 278 -37.58 -10.37 -48.82
N LYS A 279 -38.21 -9.56 -49.69
CA LYS A 279 -38.96 -10.05 -50.85
C LYS A 279 -38.03 -10.49 -51.99
N LEU A 280 -36.92 -9.76 -52.19
CA LEU A 280 -35.88 -10.13 -53.15
C LEU A 280 -35.12 -11.41 -52.76
N LEU A 281 -34.82 -11.59 -51.47
CA LEU A 281 -34.21 -12.84 -50.99
C LEU A 281 -35.13 -14.05 -51.21
N GLN A 282 -36.43 -13.87 -50.99
CA GLN A 282 -37.41 -14.95 -51.17
C GLN A 282 -37.65 -15.29 -52.65
N GLU A 283 -37.62 -14.30 -53.55
CA GLU A 283 -37.71 -14.54 -55.00
C GLU A 283 -36.44 -15.23 -55.57
N VAL A 284 -35.25 -14.90 -55.06
CA VAL A 284 -34.01 -15.55 -55.46
C VAL A 284 -33.95 -17.01 -55.00
N GLU A 285 -34.37 -17.29 -53.76
CA GLU A 285 -34.39 -18.65 -53.21
C GLU A 285 -35.45 -19.54 -53.86
N GLN A 286 -36.55 -18.96 -54.35
CA GLN A 286 -37.58 -19.68 -55.12
C GLN A 286 -37.08 -20.01 -56.55
N SER A 287 -36.39 -19.07 -57.20
CA SER A 287 -35.81 -19.25 -58.54
C SER A 287 -34.76 -20.36 -58.58
N GLU A 288 -33.88 -20.46 -57.58
CA GLU A 288 -32.88 -21.54 -57.50
C GLU A 288 -33.51 -22.93 -57.31
N LYS A 289 -34.63 -23.03 -56.56
CA LYS A 289 -35.33 -24.31 -56.36
C LYS A 289 -36.04 -24.80 -57.62
N ASP A 290 -36.63 -23.89 -58.38
CA ASP A 290 -37.32 -24.24 -59.62
C ASP A 290 -36.32 -24.66 -60.72
N GLU A 291 -35.13 -24.06 -60.76
CA GLU A 291 -34.06 -24.45 -61.69
C GLU A 291 -33.47 -25.84 -61.36
N GLN A 292 -33.30 -26.16 -60.07
CA GLN A 292 -32.88 -27.50 -59.62
C GLN A 292 -33.92 -28.59 -59.92
N ALA A 293 -35.21 -28.29 -59.79
CA ALA A 293 -36.29 -29.21 -60.12
C ALA A 293 -36.36 -29.48 -61.64
N LEU A 294 -36.04 -28.49 -62.48
CA LEU A 294 -36.04 -28.61 -63.94
C LEU A 294 -34.83 -29.40 -64.47
N LEU A 295 -33.69 -29.34 -63.76
CA LEU A 295 -32.51 -30.15 -64.08
C LEU A 295 -32.68 -31.63 -63.70
N LEU A 296 -33.38 -31.91 -62.60
CA LEU A 296 -33.69 -33.28 -62.19
C LEU A 296 -34.67 -33.97 -63.16
N SER A 297 -35.66 -33.25 -63.70
CA SER A 297 -36.63 -33.83 -64.65
C SER A 297 -36.06 -34.11 -66.05
N LYS A 298 -34.98 -33.42 -66.45
CA LYS A 298 -34.25 -33.69 -67.71
C LYS A 298 -33.27 -34.87 -67.63
N SER A 299 -32.98 -35.37 -66.42
CA SER A 299 -32.07 -36.51 -66.22
C SER A 299 -32.76 -37.88 -66.24
N SER A 300 -34.09 -37.90 -66.33
CA SER A 300 -34.92 -39.10 -66.30
C SER A 300 -35.69 -39.36 -67.61
N SER A 301 -35.11 -39.02 -68.76
CA SER A 301 -35.61 -39.39 -70.09
C SER A 301 -34.55 -40.15 -70.87
#